data_AF-A0A435B6M6-F1
#
_entry.id   AF-A0A435B6M6-F1
#
_cell.length_a   1.000
_cell.length_b   1.000
_cell.length_c   1.000
_cell.angle_alpha   90.00
_cell.angle_beta   90.00
_cell.angle_gamma   90.00
#
_symmetry.space_group_name_H-M   'P 1'
#
loop_
_entity.id
_entity.type
_entity.pdbx_description
1 polymer ?
#
loop_
_entity_poly.entity_id
_entity_poly.type
_entity_poly.pdbx_seq_one_letter_code
_entity_poly.pdbx_strand_id
1 'polypeptide(L)' 'MKSVILTDGGMGQELVRRSKSEPTPLWSARVLIDEPDLVRDLHAEFIQAGARVITINTYSATPERLAREGAEDLFKQLQA' A
#
# COMPACT_ATOMS: atom_id res chain seq x y z
N MET A 1 -13.45 22.79 21.98
CA MET A 1 -12.23 22.17 21.41
C MET A 1 -12.61 21.48 20.11
N LYS A 2 -11.77 21.54 19.07
CA LYS A 2 -12.01 20.77 17.84
C LYS A 2 -11.49 19.35 18.00
N SER A 3 -12.23 18.37 17.48
CA SER A 3 -11.77 16.98 17.42
C SER A 3 -10.67 16.83 16.37
N VAL A 4 -9.59 16.13 16.70
CA VAL A 4 -8.51 15.76 15.79
C VAL A 4 -8.68 14.28 15.43
N ILE A 5 -8.56 13.96 14.13
CA ILE A 5 -8.58 12.59 13.63
C ILE A 5 -7.16 12.24 13.18
N LEU A 6 -6.61 11.17 13.75
CA LEU A 6 -5.30 10.66 13.36
C LEU A 6 -5.44 9.76 12.13
N THR A 7 -4.58 9.96 11.14
CA THR A 7 -4.43 9.08 9.97
C THR A 7 -3.31 8.05 10.23
N ASP A 8 -3.13 7.13 9.30
CA ASP A 8 -2.00 6.21 9.27
C ASP A 8 -0.68 6.91 8.91
N GLY A 9 0.41 6.13 8.95
CA GLY A 9 1.76 6.58 8.63
C GLY A 9 2.23 6.14 7.23
N GLY A 10 3.54 6.12 7.05
CA GLY A 10 4.17 5.81 5.75
C GLY A 10 4.16 4.33 5.40
N MET A 11 3.04 3.79 4.89
CA MET A 11 2.95 2.44 4.28
C MET A 11 4.12 2.20 3.30
N GLY A 12 4.43 3.23 2.52
CA GLY A 12 5.56 3.32 1.62
C GLY A 12 6.89 2.79 2.19
N GLN A 13 7.28 3.41 3.28
CA GLN A 13 8.58 3.21 3.89
C GLN A 13 8.63 1.89 4.65
N GLU A 14 7.52 1.51 5.29
CA GLU A 14 7.44 0.26 6.05
C GLU A 14 7.50 -0.97 5.14
N LEU A 15 6.81 -0.95 4.01
CA LEU A 15 6.87 -2.05 3.05
C LEU A 15 8.28 -2.16 2.42
N VAL A 16 8.97 -1.05 2.08
CA VAL A 16 10.38 -1.09 1.62
C VAL A 16 11.31 -1.69 2.68
N ARG A 17 11.04 -1.40 3.95
CA ARG A 17 11.85 -1.88 5.09
C ARG A 17 11.65 -3.37 5.37
N ARG A 18 10.44 -3.90 5.13
CA ARG A 18 10.02 -5.23 5.63
C ARG A 18 9.79 -6.28 4.54
N SER A 19 9.48 -5.86 3.31
CA SER A 19 9.33 -6.76 2.18
C SER A 19 10.67 -7.41 1.82
N LYS A 20 10.60 -8.64 1.30
CA LYS A 20 11.77 -9.35 0.77
C LYS A 20 12.09 -8.95 -0.67
N SER A 21 11.20 -8.19 -1.31
CA SER A 21 11.28 -7.80 -2.71
C SER A 21 12.05 -6.50 -2.87
N GLU A 22 12.84 -6.38 -3.95
CA GLU A 22 13.50 -5.11 -4.25
C GLU A 22 12.49 -4.03 -4.68
N PRO A 23 12.68 -2.76 -4.28
CA PRO A 23 11.80 -1.68 -4.69
C PRO A 23 11.86 -1.43 -6.20
N THR A 24 10.71 -1.52 -6.86
CA THR A 24 10.47 -1.12 -8.25
C THR A 24 9.60 0.16 -8.33
N PRO A 25 9.38 0.76 -9.51
CA PRO A 25 8.41 1.85 -9.65
C PRO A 25 6.96 1.49 -9.24
N LEU A 26 6.61 0.19 -9.24
CA LEU A 26 5.31 -0.35 -8.80
C LEU A 26 5.37 -1.06 -7.45
N TRP A 27 6.44 -0.87 -6.68
CA TRP A 27 6.76 -1.66 -5.51
C TRP A 27 5.55 -1.85 -4.56
N SER A 28 4.79 -0.81 -4.22
CA SER A 28 3.62 -0.93 -3.33
C SER A 28 2.51 -1.82 -3.92
N ALA A 29 2.23 -1.71 -5.22
CA ALA A 29 1.24 -2.56 -5.89
C ALA A 29 1.75 -4.01 -6.04
N ARG A 30 3.06 -4.20 -6.24
CA ARG A 30 3.63 -5.54 -6.33
C ARG A 30 3.59 -6.27 -5.00
N VAL A 31 3.96 -5.58 -3.92
CA VAL A 31 3.88 -6.13 -2.56
C VAL A 31 2.44 -6.45 -2.16
N LEU A 32 1.44 -5.68 -2.64
CA LEU A 32 0.03 -6.03 -2.43
C LEU A 32 -0.36 -7.38 -3.06
N ILE A 33 0.23 -7.74 -4.20
CA ILE A 33 -0.03 -9.02 -4.87
C ILE A 33 0.78 -10.15 -4.24
N ASP A 34 2.06 -9.91 -4.00
CA ASP A 34 3.02 -10.95 -3.64
C ASP A 34 3.07 -11.23 -2.13
N GLU A 35 2.83 -10.21 -1.30
CA GLU A 35 2.89 -10.29 0.17
C GLU A 35 1.66 -9.59 0.82
N PRO A 36 0.41 -9.97 0.48
CA PRO A 36 -0.81 -9.31 0.96
C PRO A 36 -0.94 -9.30 2.49
N ASP A 37 -0.43 -10.35 3.16
CA ASP A 37 -0.40 -10.43 4.62
C ASP A 37 0.43 -9.31 5.25
N LEU A 38 1.57 -8.94 4.63
CA LEU A 38 2.41 -7.85 5.11
C LEU A 38 1.68 -6.51 5.05
N VAL A 39 0.93 -6.25 3.97
CA VAL A 39 0.13 -5.03 3.83
C VAL A 39 -0.99 -4.98 4.87
N ARG A 40 -1.69 -6.10 5.08
CA ARG A 40 -2.73 -6.22 6.12
C ARG A 40 -2.16 -5.96 7.51
N ASP A 41 -1.04 -6.59 7.84
CA ASP A 41 -0.45 -6.52 9.17
C ASP A 41 0.06 -5.10 9.46
N LEU A 42 0.62 -4.39 8.47
CA LEU A 42 0.98 -2.98 8.61
C LEU A 42 -0.24 -2.07 8.82
N HIS A 43 -1.35 -2.30 8.11
CA HIS A 43 -2.59 -1.58 8.40
C HIS A 43 -3.06 -1.83 9.84
N ALA A 44 -2.98 -3.07 10.32
CA ALA A 44 -3.33 -3.41 11.69
C ALA A 44 -2.41 -2.71 12.71
N GLU A 45 -1.11 -2.62 12.45
CA GLU A 45 -0.15 -1.89 13.29
C GLU A 45 -0.50 -0.39 13.36
N PHE A 46 -0.84 0.26 12.24
CA PHE A 46 -1.27 1.67 12.26
C PHE A 46 -2.56 1.87 13.04
N ILE A 47 -3.53 0.96 12.90
CA ILE A 47 -4.77 0.99 13.69
C ILE A 47 -4.47 0.85 15.18
N GLN A 48 -3.61 -0.10 15.56
CA GLN A 48 -3.18 -0.30 16.95
C GLN A 48 -2.42 0.92 17.51
N ALA A 49 -1.66 1.62 16.68
CA ALA A 49 -0.98 2.87 17.04
C ALA A 49 -1.92 4.08 17.20
N GLY A 50 -3.21 3.93 16.89
CA GLY A 50 -4.24 4.96 17.09
C GLY A 50 -4.76 5.63 15.82
N ALA A 51 -4.37 5.16 14.63
CA ALA A 51 -4.96 5.64 13.38
C ALA A 51 -6.48 5.38 13.36
N ARG A 52 -7.23 6.41 12.99
CA ARG A 52 -8.69 6.39 12.87
C ARG A 52 -9.15 6.39 11.42
N VAL A 53 -8.25 6.71 10.50
CA VAL A 53 -8.41 6.64 9.05
C VAL A 53 -7.15 5.97 8.49
N ILE A 54 -7.34 5.04 7.56
CA ILE A 54 -6.25 4.39 6.83
C ILE A 54 -6.38 4.72 5.34
N THR A 55 -5.23 4.78 4.66
CA THR A 55 -5.14 4.96 3.21
C THR A 55 -4.84 3.61 2.58
N ILE A 56 -5.73 3.11 1.71
CA ILE A 56 -5.52 1.82 1.04
C ILE A 56 -4.28 1.84 0.14
N ASN A 57 -3.61 0.69 0.00
CA ASN A 57 -2.33 0.54 -0.69
C ASN A 57 -2.42 0.59 -2.24
N THR A 58 -3.04 1.64 -2.80
CA THR A 58 -3.33 1.75 -4.24
C THR A 58 -2.63 2.92 -4.92
N TYR A 59 -1.72 3.62 -4.25
CA TYR A 59 -1.01 4.80 -4.80
C TYR A 59 -0.30 4.54 -6.13
N SER A 60 0.33 3.36 -6.29
CA SER A 60 0.99 2.96 -7.55
C SER A 60 0.09 2.17 -8.49
N ALA A 61 -1.14 1.84 -8.09
CA ALA A 61 -2.07 0.98 -8.82
C ALA A 61 -2.98 1.79 -9.76
N THR A 62 -2.40 2.68 -10.58
CA THR A 62 -3.15 3.43 -11.61
C THR A 62 -2.90 2.84 -12.99
N PRO A 63 -3.87 2.93 -13.93
CA PRO A 63 -3.71 2.38 -15.28
C PRO A 63 -2.44 2.89 -15.99
N GLU A 64 -2.14 4.18 -15.87
CA GLU A 64 -1.00 4.81 -16.56
C GLU A 64 0.34 4.33 -16.01
N ARG A 65 0.45 4.14 -14.68
CA ARG A 65 1.67 3.63 -14.05
C ARG A 65 1.87 2.16 -14.35
N LEU A 66 0.80 1.36 -14.29
CA LEU A 66 0.84 -0.05 -14.64
C LEU A 66 1.23 -0.25 -16.11
N ALA A 67 0.66 0.54 -17.02
CA ALA A 67 0.99 0.49 -18.44
C ALA A 67 2.45 0.81 -18.73
N ARG A 68 2.99 1.84 -18.08
CA ARG A 68 4.40 2.22 -18.24
C ARG A 68 5.38 1.09 -17.91
N GLU A 69 4.97 0.17 -17.05
CA GLU A 69 5.80 -0.92 -16.53
C GLU A 69 5.35 -2.29 -17.09
N GLY A 70 4.47 -2.31 -18.10
CA GLY A 70 4.01 -3.53 -18.78
C GLY A 70 3.10 -4.42 -17.93
N ALA A 71 2.33 -3.83 -17.02
CA ALA A 71 1.51 -4.52 -16.03
C ALA A 71 0.01 -4.14 -16.10
N GLU A 72 -0.50 -3.70 -17.26
CA GLU A 72 -1.89 -3.24 -17.40
C GLU A 72 -2.92 -4.27 -16.92
N ASP A 73 -2.66 -5.56 -17.19
CA ASP A 73 -3.57 -6.66 -16.87
C ASP A 73 -3.81 -6.82 -15.36
N LEU A 74 -2.90 -6.31 -14.52
CA LEU A 74 -3.02 -6.37 -13.06
C LEU A 74 -4.00 -5.33 -12.51
N PHE A 75 -4.41 -4.33 -13.29
CA PHE A 75 -5.23 -3.23 -12.78
C PHE A 75 -6.52 -3.73 -12.14
N LYS A 76 -7.28 -4.59 -12.83
CA LYS A 76 -8.55 -5.12 -12.31
C LYS A 76 -8.37 -5.92 -11.03
N GLN A 77 -7.30 -6.73 -10.95
CA GLN A 77 -7.00 -7.53 -9.77
C GLN A 77 -6.68 -6.65 -8.56
N LEU A 78 -5.98 -5.52 -8.77
CA LEU A 78 -5.62 -4.56 -7.73
C LEU A 78 -6.80 -3.69 -7.23
N GLN A 79 -7.97 -3.74 -7.88
CA GLN A 79 -9.18 -3.02 -7.46
C GLN A 79 -10.22 -3.92 -6.73
N ALA A 80 -9.99 -5.23 -6.67
CA ALA A 80 -10.89 -6.20 -6.06
C ALA A 80 -10.67 -6.31 -4.55
#